data_AF-A0A553GPH5-F1
#
_entry.id   AF-A0A553GPH5-F1
#
_cell.length_a   1.000
_cell.length_b   1.000
_cell.length_c   1.000
_cell.angle_alpha   90.00
_cell.angle_beta   90.00
_cell.angle_gamma   90.00
#
_symmetry.space_group_name_H-M   'P 1'
#
loop_
_entity.id
_entity.type
_entity.pdbx_description
1 polymer ?
#
loop_
_entity_poly.entity_id
_entity_poly.type
_entity_poly.pdbx_seq_one_letter_code
_entity_poly.pdbx_strand_id
1 'polypeptide(L)'
;MSYSEDFNTWKERIEAVPTKDKKLPNQPVDEFAASAETLAIEAAKDREDLATAGMNVEIIDELNPLAGAMRFCQAEWMSEYRARQEAQKEWLEQSPAAFEERDELLHHFKFAYRKQADVLAKVKRISEGSDRLDMIQDLVELAVVGEKNPDPLTGISFDMTRLSNARTLSHGLKDLLAEANGSSDESSAIKVRRDKAFTLLSEKVSLIREYGRYIFWKNEDRRKKYYSNYKG
;
A
#
# COMPACT_ATOMS: atom_id res chain seq x y z
N MET A 1 -3.93 -20.08 -18.67
CA MET A 1 -2.91 -19.49 -17.80
C MET A 1 -3.55 -18.33 -17.06
N SER A 2 -3.40 -18.30 -15.73
CA SER A 2 -3.87 -17.21 -14.88
C SER A 2 -2.75 -16.21 -14.61
N TYR A 3 -3.08 -14.96 -14.30
CA TYR A 3 -2.07 -13.93 -14.02
C TYR A 3 -1.17 -14.26 -12.82
N SER A 4 -1.61 -15.11 -11.89
CA SER A 4 -0.78 -15.60 -10.78
C SER A 4 0.25 -16.64 -11.24
N GLU A 5 -0.07 -17.50 -12.20
CA GLU A 5 0.89 -18.43 -12.83
C GLU A 5 1.95 -17.67 -13.63
N ASP A 6 1.51 -16.65 -14.37
CA ASP A 6 2.40 -15.74 -15.10
C ASP A 6 3.36 -15.04 -14.12
N PHE A 7 2.84 -14.52 -13.01
CA PHE A 7 3.65 -13.92 -11.96
C PHE A 7 4.68 -14.91 -11.40
N ASN A 8 4.28 -16.13 -11.03
CA ASN A 8 5.20 -17.12 -10.49
C ASN A 8 6.34 -17.45 -11.45
N THR A 9 6.06 -17.46 -12.76
CA THR A 9 7.07 -17.67 -13.80
C THR A 9 8.09 -16.54 -13.87
N TRP A 10 7.64 -15.30 -13.66
CA TRP A 10 8.49 -14.10 -13.79
C TRP A 10 9.07 -13.59 -12.48
N LYS A 11 8.62 -14.12 -11.33
CA LYS A 11 8.91 -13.59 -9.99
C LYS A 11 10.39 -13.36 -9.76
N GLU A 12 11.23 -14.38 -10.01
CA GLU A 12 12.67 -14.27 -9.77
C GLU A 12 13.32 -13.17 -10.63
N ARG A 13 12.93 -13.07 -11.90
CA ARG A 13 13.44 -12.05 -12.84
C ARG A 13 12.97 -10.64 -12.44
N ILE A 14 11.72 -10.51 -11.99
CA ILE A 14 11.17 -9.26 -11.48
C ILE A 14 11.92 -8.84 -10.21
N GLU A 15 12.12 -9.75 -9.26
CA GLU A 15 12.79 -9.45 -7.98
C GLU A 15 14.28 -9.10 -8.18
N ALA A 16 14.93 -9.68 -9.21
CA ALA A 16 16.31 -9.42 -9.58
C ALA A 16 16.54 -8.01 -10.17
N VAL A 17 15.51 -7.30 -10.64
CA VAL A 17 15.66 -5.90 -11.11
C VAL A 17 16.19 -5.04 -9.96
N PRO A 18 17.32 -4.33 -10.12
CA PRO A 18 17.87 -3.51 -9.05
C PRO A 18 16.93 -2.37 -8.67
N THR A 19 16.74 -2.13 -7.37
CA THR A 19 15.83 -1.08 -6.88
C THR A 19 16.23 0.32 -7.35
N LYS A 20 17.52 0.56 -7.62
CA LYS A 20 18.05 1.82 -8.17
C LYS A 20 17.66 2.07 -9.63
N ASP A 21 17.37 1.01 -10.38
CA ASP A 21 17.06 1.07 -11.81
C ASP A 21 15.54 0.99 -12.05
N LYS A 22 14.75 0.86 -10.98
CA LYS A 22 13.28 0.77 -11.07
C LYS A 22 12.71 2.07 -11.63
N LYS A 23 11.79 1.92 -12.58
CA LYS A 23 10.99 2.99 -13.16
C LYS A 23 9.59 2.94 -12.58
N LEU A 24 9.00 4.12 -12.39
CA LEU A 24 7.60 4.24 -12.02
C LEU A 24 6.73 4.16 -13.30
N PRO A 25 5.59 3.46 -13.27
CA PRO A 25 4.57 3.57 -14.30
C PRO A 25 4.23 5.03 -14.58
N ASN A 26 4.40 5.44 -15.84
CA ASN A 26 4.13 6.79 -16.34
C ASN A 26 2.81 6.89 -17.11
N GLN A 27 2.03 5.81 -17.10
CA GLN A 27 0.70 5.68 -17.69
C GLN A 27 -0.07 4.58 -16.93
N PRO A 28 -1.38 4.43 -17.13
CA PRO A 28 -2.15 3.35 -16.52
C PRO A 28 -1.57 1.96 -16.86
N VAL A 29 -1.42 1.12 -15.84
CA VAL A 29 -0.80 -0.21 -15.98
C VAL A 29 -1.60 -1.11 -16.92
N ASP A 30 -2.91 -1.03 -16.86
CA ASP A 30 -3.83 -1.79 -17.70
C ASP A 30 -3.70 -1.42 -19.18
N GLU A 31 -3.59 -0.13 -19.49
CA GLU A 31 -3.33 0.37 -20.84
C GLU A 31 -1.93 -0.05 -21.33
N PHE A 32 -0.91 0.05 -20.47
CA PHE A 32 0.45 -0.33 -20.85
C PHE A 32 0.57 -1.83 -21.13
N ALA A 33 -0.02 -2.67 -20.28
CA ALA A 33 -0.06 -4.12 -20.46
C ALA A 33 -0.81 -4.49 -21.76
N ALA A 34 -1.97 -3.87 -22.02
CA ALA A 34 -2.71 -4.07 -23.28
C ALA A 34 -1.90 -3.64 -24.51
N SER A 35 -1.13 -2.55 -24.40
CA SER A 35 -0.22 -2.11 -25.46
C SER A 35 0.93 -3.11 -25.69
N ALA A 36 1.48 -3.71 -24.64
CA ALA A 36 2.50 -4.75 -24.75
C ALA A 36 1.96 -6.02 -25.41
N GLU A 37 0.76 -6.46 -25.02
CA GLU A 37 0.06 -7.61 -25.63
C GLU A 37 -0.21 -7.36 -27.12
N THR A 38 -0.65 -6.14 -27.47
CA THR A 38 -0.84 -5.73 -28.87
C THR A 38 0.48 -5.73 -29.64
N LEU A 39 1.55 -5.24 -29.02
CA LEU A 39 2.89 -5.23 -29.62
C LEU A 39 3.40 -6.65 -29.87
N ALA A 40 3.11 -7.60 -28.97
CA ALA A 40 3.49 -9.00 -29.16
C ALA A 40 2.85 -9.59 -30.42
N ILE A 41 1.54 -9.33 -30.64
CA ILE A 41 0.81 -9.75 -31.84
C ILE A 41 1.39 -9.14 -33.10
N GLU A 42 1.71 -7.85 -33.08
CA GLU A 42 2.27 -7.16 -34.25
C GLU A 42 3.70 -7.61 -34.54
N ALA A 43 4.56 -7.72 -33.52
CA ALA A 43 5.95 -8.15 -33.66
C ALA A 43 6.07 -9.62 -34.09
N ALA A 44 5.15 -10.49 -33.66
CA ALA A 44 5.13 -11.89 -34.09
C ALA A 44 4.96 -12.06 -35.60
N LYS A 45 4.26 -11.14 -36.28
CA LYS A 45 4.11 -11.14 -37.75
C LYS A 45 5.42 -10.76 -38.46
N ASP A 46 6.32 -10.04 -37.79
CA ASP A 46 7.59 -9.54 -38.33
C ASP A 46 8.80 -10.30 -37.76
N ARG A 47 8.58 -11.50 -37.24
CA ARG A 47 9.60 -12.25 -36.48
C ARG A 47 10.88 -12.45 -37.29
N GLU A 48 10.77 -12.81 -38.56
CA GLU A 48 11.92 -13.04 -39.46
C GLU A 48 12.68 -11.75 -39.76
N ASP A 49 11.97 -10.65 -40.03
CA ASP A 49 12.56 -9.34 -40.26
C ASP A 49 13.34 -8.88 -39.00
N LEU A 50 12.71 -8.95 -37.83
CA LEU A 50 13.32 -8.56 -36.56
C LEU A 50 14.54 -9.44 -36.21
N ALA A 51 14.48 -10.75 -36.49
CA ALA A 51 15.62 -11.65 -36.34
C ALA A 51 16.79 -11.27 -37.28
N THR A 52 16.48 -10.89 -38.52
CA THR A 52 17.48 -10.45 -39.51
C THR A 52 18.22 -9.19 -39.06
N ALA A 53 17.54 -8.30 -38.32
CA ALA A 53 18.16 -7.14 -37.68
C ALA A 53 18.99 -7.49 -36.43
N GLY A 54 19.04 -8.75 -36.02
CA GLY A 54 19.79 -9.24 -34.85
C GLY A 54 19.02 -9.15 -33.52
N MET A 55 17.70 -8.96 -33.54
CA MET A 55 16.88 -9.00 -32.33
C MET A 55 16.72 -10.44 -31.84
N ASN A 56 16.86 -10.68 -30.53
CA ASN A 56 16.37 -11.94 -29.95
C ASN A 56 14.83 -11.95 -29.99
N VAL A 57 14.27 -12.75 -30.89
CA VAL A 57 12.82 -12.85 -31.12
C VAL A 57 12.06 -13.56 -30.00
N GLU A 58 12.73 -14.29 -29.12
CA GLU A 58 12.09 -14.90 -27.93
C GLU A 58 11.51 -13.83 -26.99
N ILE A 59 12.04 -12.60 -27.04
CA ILE A 59 11.53 -11.47 -26.24
C ILE A 59 10.07 -11.12 -26.61
N ILE A 60 9.64 -11.44 -27.83
CA ILE A 60 8.24 -11.26 -28.26
C ILE A 60 7.34 -12.21 -27.47
N ASP A 61 7.75 -13.47 -27.35
CA ASP A 61 7.01 -14.54 -26.67
C ASP A 61 6.91 -14.28 -25.14
N GLU A 62 7.87 -13.52 -24.61
CA GLU A 62 7.92 -13.10 -23.21
C GLU A 62 6.95 -11.96 -22.85
N LEU A 63 6.47 -11.17 -23.83
CA LEU A 63 5.65 -9.98 -23.54
C LEU A 63 4.31 -10.32 -22.88
N ASN A 64 3.59 -11.32 -23.40
CA ASN A 64 2.27 -11.70 -22.88
C ASN A 64 2.32 -12.20 -21.43
N PRO A 65 3.14 -13.21 -21.07
CA PRO A 65 3.21 -13.66 -19.68
C PRO A 65 3.78 -12.56 -18.76
N LEU A 66 4.70 -11.71 -19.22
CA LEU A 66 5.19 -10.60 -18.40
C LEU A 66 4.14 -9.50 -18.18
N ALA A 67 3.30 -9.22 -19.18
CA ALA A 67 2.15 -8.33 -19.04
C ALA A 67 1.14 -8.90 -18.02
N GLY A 68 0.89 -10.20 -18.05
CA GLY A 68 0.08 -10.91 -17.04
C GLY A 68 0.66 -10.77 -15.63
N ALA A 69 1.97 -11.00 -15.47
CA ALA A 69 2.67 -10.81 -14.20
C ALA A 69 2.59 -9.36 -13.69
N MET A 70 2.72 -8.36 -14.58
CA MET A 70 2.57 -6.96 -14.23
C MET A 70 1.15 -6.64 -13.74
N ARG A 71 0.11 -7.17 -14.40
CA ARG A 71 -1.29 -7.01 -13.99
C ARG A 71 -1.53 -7.60 -12.60
N PHE A 72 -0.96 -8.77 -12.30
CA PHE A 72 -1.02 -9.37 -10.96
C PHE A 72 -0.40 -8.46 -9.90
N CYS A 73 0.84 -7.99 -10.11
CA CYS A 73 1.51 -7.07 -9.19
C CYS A 73 0.72 -5.78 -8.97
N GLN A 74 0.06 -5.25 -10.02
CA GLN A 74 -0.81 -4.08 -9.89
C GLN A 74 -2.06 -4.38 -9.06
N ALA A 75 -2.66 -5.57 -9.21
CA ALA A 75 -3.81 -5.97 -8.41
C ALA A 75 -3.45 -6.10 -6.92
N GLU A 76 -2.31 -6.72 -6.59
CA GLU A 76 -1.79 -6.78 -5.22
C GLU A 76 -1.60 -5.37 -4.65
N TRP A 77 -0.96 -4.48 -5.43
CA TRP A 77 -0.75 -3.09 -5.01
C TRP A 77 -2.05 -2.34 -4.77
N MET A 78 -3.03 -2.47 -5.66
CA MET A 78 -4.32 -1.80 -5.50
C MET A 78 -5.10 -2.31 -4.29
N SER A 79 -4.94 -3.60 -3.93
CA SER A 79 -5.54 -4.15 -2.72
C SER A 79 -4.94 -3.51 -1.46
N GLU A 80 -3.62 -3.48 -1.34
CA GLU A 80 -2.92 -2.85 -0.21
C GLU A 80 -3.24 -1.34 -0.13
N TYR A 81 -3.20 -0.66 -1.26
CA TYR A 81 -3.50 0.77 -1.35
C TYR A 81 -4.93 1.07 -0.88
N ARG A 82 -5.92 0.30 -1.31
CA ARG A 82 -7.32 0.49 -0.92
C ARG A 82 -7.55 0.20 0.56
N ALA A 83 -7.00 -0.89 1.07
CA ALA A 83 -7.10 -1.23 2.49
C ALA A 83 -6.54 -0.11 3.37
N ARG A 84 -5.39 0.47 2.99
CA ARG A 84 -4.81 1.63 3.69
C ARG A 84 -5.69 2.88 3.61
N GLN A 85 -6.28 3.17 2.44
CA GLN A 85 -7.19 4.31 2.28
C GLN A 85 -8.46 4.15 3.14
N GLU A 86 -9.00 2.94 3.20
CA GLU A 86 -10.15 2.60 4.05
C GLU A 86 -9.79 2.76 5.53
N ALA A 87 -8.66 2.20 5.97
CA ALA A 87 -8.16 2.36 7.34
C ALA A 87 -7.89 3.83 7.71
N GLN A 88 -7.35 4.63 6.79
CA GLN A 88 -7.13 6.06 7.00
C GLN A 88 -8.45 6.81 7.16
N LYS A 89 -9.46 6.47 6.35
CA LYS A 89 -10.79 7.07 6.44
C LYS A 89 -11.45 6.71 7.78
N GLU A 90 -11.44 5.43 8.14
CA GLU A 90 -12.00 4.95 9.40
C GLU A 90 -11.28 5.55 10.61
N TRP A 91 -9.96 5.72 10.55
CA TRP A 91 -9.19 6.43 11.58
C TRP A 91 -9.66 7.88 11.75
N LEU A 92 -9.86 8.61 10.66
CA LEU A 92 -10.34 10.00 10.71
C LEU A 92 -11.77 10.11 11.25
N GLU A 93 -12.59 9.08 11.06
CA GLU A 93 -13.95 9.02 11.61
C GLU A 93 -13.96 8.68 13.11
N GLN A 94 -13.13 7.73 13.56
CA GLN A 94 -13.15 7.24 14.95
C GLN A 94 -12.26 8.02 15.92
N SER A 95 -11.11 8.53 15.45
CA SER A 95 -10.14 9.17 16.33
C SER A 95 -10.68 10.36 17.13
N PRO A 96 -11.57 11.24 16.61
CA PRO A 96 -12.09 12.35 17.40
C PRO A 96 -12.85 11.88 18.66
N ALA A 97 -13.72 10.87 18.52
CA ALA A 97 -14.47 10.31 19.63
C ALA A 97 -13.56 9.63 20.66
N ALA A 98 -12.42 9.06 20.22
CA ALA A 98 -11.45 8.46 21.12
C ALA A 98 -10.67 9.50 21.95
N PHE A 99 -10.31 10.63 21.35
CA PHE A 99 -9.74 11.76 22.07
C PHE A 99 -10.74 12.32 23.10
N GLU A 100 -12.02 12.43 22.72
CA GLU A 100 -13.07 12.88 23.64
C GLU A 100 -13.26 11.91 24.81
N GLU A 101 -13.33 10.59 24.56
CA GLU A 101 -13.42 9.57 25.61
C GLU A 101 -12.23 9.65 26.57
N ARG A 102 -11.00 9.78 26.04
CA ARG A 102 -9.80 9.96 26.88
C ARG A 102 -9.94 11.19 27.78
N ASP A 103 -10.37 12.31 27.23
CA ASP A 103 -10.49 13.58 27.96
C ASP A 103 -11.58 13.53 29.04
N GLU A 104 -12.71 12.87 28.75
CA GLU A 104 -13.76 12.61 29.74
C GLU A 104 -13.28 11.69 30.88
N LEU A 105 -12.57 10.60 30.55
CA LEU A 105 -11.98 9.72 31.55
C LEU A 105 -10.99 10.49 32.44
N LEU A 106 -10.12 11.30 31.84
CA LEU A 106 -9.19 12.15 32.58
C LEU A 106 -9.92 13.14 33.50
N HIS A 107 -11.02 13.72 33.04
CA HIS A 107 -11.85 14.61 33.86
C HIS A 107 -12.41 13.90 35.10
N HIS A 108 -13.05 12.73 34.91
CA HIS A 108 -13.57 11.92 36.01
C HIS A 108 -12.47 11.48 36.97
N PHE A 109 -11.34 11.00 36.45
CA PHE A 109 -10.24 10.49 37.24
C PHE A 109 -9.59 11.59 38.09
N LYS A 110 -9.37 12.78 37.51
CA LYS A 110 -8.83 13.95 38.25
C LYS A 110 -9.72 14.31 39.43
N PHE A 111 -11.04 14.24 39.28
CA PHE A 111 -11.97 14.51 40.36
C PHE A 111 -12.07 13.36 41.37
N ALA A 112 -12.26 12.12 40.92
CA ALA A 112 -12.40 10.94 41.78
C ALA A 112 -11.17 10.78 42.70
N TYR A 113 -9.97 10.84 42.13
CA TYR A 113 -8.70 10.62 42.83
C TYR A 113 -8.11 11.87 43.48
N ARG A 114 -8.84 13.00 43.56
CA ARG A 114 -8.35 14.29 44.11
C ARG A 114 -7.75 14.21 45.52
N LYS A 115 -8.12 13.19 46.31
CA LYS A 115 -7.64 12.95 47.68
C LYS A 115 -6.59 11.84 47.78
N GLN A 116 -6.22 11.20 46.66
CA GLN A 116 -5.24 10.12 46.58
C GLN A 116 -4.05 10.61 45.74
N ALA A 117 -3.06 11.21 46.41
CA ALA A 117 -1.97 11.92 45.73
C ALA A 117 -1.14 11.02 44.80
N ASP A 118 -0.96 9.76 45.16
CA ASP A 118 -0.21 8.75 44.41
C ASP A 118 -0.94 8.33 43.12
N VAL A 119 -2.26 8.09 43.20
CA VAL A 119 -3.09 7.75 42.03
C VAL A 119 -3.24 8.97 41.12
N LEU A 120 -3.47 10.14 41.70
CA LEU A 120 -3.59 11.40 40.95
C LEU A 120 -2.29 11.75 40.20
N ALA A 121 -1.12 11.49 40.78
CA ALA A 121 0.15 11.68 40.10
C ALA A 121 0.27 10.78 38.85
N LYS A 122 -0.20 9.53 38.92
CA LYS A 122 -0.23 8.62 37.76
C LYS A 122 -1.16 9.17 36.66
N VAL A 123 -2.36 9.62 37.02
CA VAL A 123 -3.33 10.22 36.09
C VAL A 123 -2.77 11.46 35.40
N LYS A 124 -2.04 12.31 36.13
CA LYS A 124 -1.40 13.49 35.55
C LYS A 124 -0.34 13.13 34.51
N ARG A 125 0.53 12.17 34.84
CA ARG A 125 1.58 11.69 33.94
C ARG A 125 1.01 11.06 32.66
N ILE A 126 -0.10 10.32 32.77
CA ILE A 126 -0.83 9.80 31.60
C ILE A 126 -1.19 10.97 30.67
N SER A 127 -1.76 12.06 31.20
CA SER A 127 -2.17 13.22 30.40
C SER A 127 -1.06 14.14 29.87
N GLU A 128 0.23 13.80 30.02
CA GLU A 128 1.34 14.65 29.54
C GLU A 128 1.53 14.57 28.02
N GLY A 129 1.04 13.50 27.39
CA GLY A 129 1.03 13.30 25.94
C GLY A 129 -0.26 13.79 25.28
N SER A 130 -0.22 13.98 23.96
CA SER A 130 -1.43 14.37 23.20
C SER A 130 -1.46 13.87 21.76
N ASP A 131 -0.44 13.12 21.32
CA ASP A 131 -0.45 12.57 19.98
C ASP A 131 -1.34 11.30 19.86
N ARG A 132 -1.33 10.69 18.67
CA ARG A 132 -2.17 9.51 18.36
C ARG A 132 -1.78 8.28 19.17
N LEU A 133 -0.48 8.09 19.41
CA LEU A 133 0.03 6.95 20.17
C LEU A 133 -0.20 7.17 21.66
N ASP A 134 0.00 8.40 22.13
CA ASP A 134 -0.32 8.81 23.50
C ASP A 134 -1.78 8.52 23.81
N MET A 135 -2.72 8.98 22.97
CA MET A 135 -4.16 8.74 23.18
C MET A 135 -4.52 7.26 23.28
N ILE A 136 -3.97 6.42 22.41
CA ILE A 136 -4.20 4.97 22.44
C ILE A 136 -3.70 4.37 23.76
N GLN A 137 -2.49 4.77 24.18
CA GLN A 137 -1.88 4.28 25.41
C GLN A 137 -2.63 4.78 26.65
N ASP A 138 -3.04 6.04 26.66
CA ASP A 138 -3.77 6.66 27.77
C ASP A 138 -5.08 5.94 28.06
N LEU A 139 -5.84 5.56 27.02
CA LEU A 139 -7.09 4.82 27.19
C LEU A 139 -6.91 3.49 27.95
N VAL A 140 -5.86 2.72 27.62
CA VAL A 140 -5.59 1.45 28.32
C VAL A 140 -5.01 1.69 29.72
N GLU A 141 -4.14 2.70 29.90
CA GLU A 141 -3.58 3.04 31.20
C GLU A 141 -4.65 3.54 32.18
N LEU A 142 -5.57 4.39 31.73
CA LEU A 142 -6.71 4.86 32.53
C LEU A 142 -7.62 3.70 32.93
N ALA A 143 -7.93 2.78 32.02
CA ALA A 143 -8.68 1.58 32.36
C ALA A 143 -8.00 0.76 33.48
N VAL A 144 -6.69 0.53 33.36
CA VAL A 144 -5.91 -0.19 34.38
C VAL A 144 -5.85 0.55 35.71
N VAL A 145 -5.70 1.88 35.71
CA VAL A 145 -5.71 2.69 36.95
C VAL A 145 -7.08 2.63 37.61
N GLY A 146 -8.16 2.76 36.83
CA GLY A 146 -9.54 2.72 37.30
C GLY A 146 -9.91 1.40 37.96
N GLU A 147 -9.53 0.29 37.33
CA GLU A 147 -9.84 -1.05 37.87
C GLU A 147 -9.03 -1.40 39.12
N LYS A 148 -7.80 -0.88 39.23
CA LYS A 148 -6.98 -1.06 40.43
C LYS A 148 -7.45 -0.22 41.62
N ASN A 149 -8.20 0.85 41.39
CA ASN A 149 -8.65 1.79 42.42
C ASN A 149 -10.14 2.15 42.23
N PRO A 150 -11.07 1.19 42.32
CA PRO A 150 -12.46 1.41 41.91
C PRO A 150 -13.26 2.32 42.87
N ASP A 151 -12.99 2.27 44.18
CA ASP A 151 -13.85 2.91 45.19
C ASP A 151 -14.06 4.42 44.97
N PRO A 152 -13.04 5.24 44.65
CA PRO A 152 -13.22 6.67 44.37
C PRO A 152 -14.06 6.95 43.12
N LEU A 153 -14.00 6.07 42.11
CA LEU A 153 -14.82 6.17 40.90
C LEU A 153 -16.28 5.81 41.22
N THR A 154 -16.51 4.71 41.93
CA THR A 154 -17.86 4.33 42.40
C THR A 154 -18.48 5.41 43.29
N GLY A 155 -17.67 6.06 44.14
CA GLY A 155 -18.12 7.15 45.01
C GLY A 155 -18.60 8.41 44.29
N ILE A 156 -18.32 8.55 42.99
CA ILE A 156 -18.85 9.64 42.15
C ILE A 156 -19.88 9.13 41.13
N SER A 157 -20.38 7.90 41.31
CA SER A 157 -21.30 7.24 40.38
C SER A 157 -20.75 7.11 38.95
N PHE A 158 -19.44 6.93 38.82
CA PHE A 158 -18.82 6.68 37.52
C PHE A 158 -19.28 5.34 36.94
N ASP A 159 -19.55 5.31 35.64
CA ASP A 159 -19.88 4.09 34.92
C ASP A 159 -18.63 3.24 34.67
N MET A 160 -18.46 2.19 35.46
CA MET A 160 -17.32 1.28 35.38
C MET A 160 -17.22 0.55 34.03
N THR A 161 -18.29 0.44 33.25
CA THR A 161 -18.25 -0.20 31.91
C THR A 161 -17.40 0.60 30.92
N ARG A 162 -17.24 1.91 31.15
CA ARG A 162 -16.35 2.77 30.35
C ARG A 162 -14.89 2.31 30.38
N LEU A 163 -14.45 1.66 31.47
CA LEU A 163 -13.07 1.14 31.56
C LEU A 163 -12.83 -0.02 30.59
N SER A 164 -13.80 -0.95 30.49
CA SER A 164 -13.73 -2.02 29.48
C SER A 164 -13.84 -1.46 28.07
N ASN A 165 -14.68 -0.45 27.85
CA ASN A 165 -14.82 0.19 26.54
C ASN A 165 -13.53 0.89 26.12
N ALA A 166 -12.86 1.60 27.03
CA ALA A 166 -11.58 2.26 26.77
C ALA A 166 -10.49 1.27 26.33
N ARG A 167 -10.44 0.05 26.91
CA ARG A 167 -9.52 -1.01 26.45
C ARG A 167 -9.84 -1.49 25.04
N THR A 168 -11.11 -1.80 24.79
CA THR A 168 -11.55 -2.25 23.47
C THR A 168 -11.25 -1.19 22.41
N LEU A 169 -11.53 0.07 22.72
CA LEU A 169 -11.25 1.21 21.87
C LEU A 169 -9.74 1.37 21.62
N SER A 170 -8.92 1.33 22.67
CA SER A 170 -7.45 1.37 22.56
C SER A 170 -6.92 0.26 21.64
N HIS A 171 -7.39 -0.98 21.83
CA HIS A 171 -6.97 -2.11 21.01
C HIS A 171 -7.39 -1.95 19.54
N GLY A 172 -8.64 -1.58 19.28
CA GLY A 172 -9.13 -1.37 17.91
C GLY A 172 -8.38 -0.25 17.19
N LEU A 173 -8.14 0.87 17.88
CA LEU A 173 -7.42 2.01 17.32
C LEU A 173 -5.94 1.72 17.08
N LYS A 174 -5.31 0.90 17.91
CA LYS A 174 -3.93 0.47 17.68
C LYS A 174 -3.79 -0.27 16.36
N ASP A 175 -4.65 -1.25 16.11
CA ASP A 175 -4.60 -2.05 14.88
C ASP A 175 -4.95 -1.19 13.67
N LEU A 176 -6.00 -0.37 13.78
CA LEU A 176 -6.41 0.57 12.74
C LEU A 176 -5.33 1.60 12.40
N LEU A 177 -4.63 2.14 13.41
CA LEU A 177 -3.53 3.09 13.20
C LEU A 177 -2.35 2.41 12.51
N ALA A 178 -2.06 1.15 12.84
CA ALA A 178 -1.02 0.38 12.18
C ALA A 178 -1.35 0.10 10.71
N GLU A 179 -2.60 -0.21 10.39
CA GLU A 179 -3.08 -0.39 9.01
C GLU A 179 -3.07 0.93 8.23
N ALA A 180 -3.55 2.02 8.83
CA ALA A 180 -3.54 3.35 8.22
C ALA A 180 -2.11 3.87 7.98
N ASN A 181 -1.17 3.57 8.89
CA ASN A 181 0.25 3.92 8.78
C ASN A 181 1.09 2.84 8.10
N GLY A 182 0.50 1.78 7.55
CA GLY A 182 1.20 0.70 6.86
C GLY A 182 2.21 1.23 5.85
N SER A 183 3.23 0.41 5.53
CA SER A 183 4.47 0.82 4.83
C SER A 183 4.23 1.97 3.86
N SER A 184 4.92 3.09 4.10
CA SER A 184 4.81 4.28 3.25
C SER A 184 4.84 3.88 1.78
N ASP A 185 4.12 4.61 0.92
CA ASP A 185 4.04 4.30 -0.50
C ASP A 185 5.41 4.07 -1.14
N GLU A 186 6.52 4.55 -0.59
CA GLU A 186 7.87 4.32 -1.13
C GLU A 186 8.57 3.05 -0.61
N SER A 187 8.16 2.51 0.54
CA SER A 187 8.76 1.35 1.20
C SER A 187 7.96 0.05 1.05
N SER A 188 6.72 0.11 0.54
CA SER A 188 5.91 -1.09 0.28
C SER A 188 6.63 -2.05 -0.67
N ALA A 189 6.89 -3.28 -0.19
CA ALA A 189 7.52 -4.32 -0.99
C ALA A 189 6.66 -4.71 -2.21
N ILE A 190 5.33 -4.65 -2.07
CA ILE A 190 4.38 -4.94 -3.16
C ILE A 190 4.47 -3.86 -4.24
N LYS A 191 4.51 -2.58 -3.86
CA LYS A 191 4.71 -1.51 -4.83
C LYS A 191 6.07 -1.60 -5.52
N VAL A 192 7.15 -1.84 -4.76
CA VAL A 192 8.49 -2.02 -5.33
C VAL A 192 8.51 -3.15 -6.35
N ARG A 193 7.85 -4.28 -6.05
CA ARG A 193 7.70 -5.40 -6.99
C ARG A 193 6.94 -4.98 -8.25
N ARG A 194 5.84 -4.24 -8.12
CA ARG A 194 5.08 -3.69 -9.25
C ARG A 194 5.94 -2.77 -10.13
N ASP A 195 6.73 -1.89 -9.53
CA ASP A 195 7.62 -0.99 -10.26
C ASP A 195 8.74 -1.74 -10.99
N LYS A 196 9.29 -2.78 -10.36
CA LYS A 196 10.25 -3.68 -11.01
C LYS A 196 9.64 -4.44 -12.19
N ALA A 197 8.41 -4.94 -12.05
CA ALA A 197 7.68 -5.61 -13.14
C ALA A 197 7.42 -4.64 -14.31
N PHE A 198 7.02 -3.40 -14.01
CA PHE A 198 6.89 -2.35 -15.02
C PHE A 198 8.21 -2.08 -15.74
N THR A 199 9.31 -1.97 -14.99
CA THR A 199 10.65 -1.70 -15.54
C THR A 199 11.03 -2.78 -16.56
N LEU A 200 10.90 -4.05 -16.18
CA LEU A 200 11.24 -5.17 -17.03
C LEU A 200 10.38 -5.22 -18.30
N LEU A 201 9.08 -4.99 -18.17
CA LEU A 201 8.18 -4.94 -19.34
C LEU A 201 8.49 -3.75 -20.24
N SER A 202 8.76 -2.59 -19.65
CA SER A 202 9.13 -1.35 -20.34
C SER A 202 10.41 -1.51 -21.17
N GLU A 203 11.41 -2.20 -20.64
CA GLU A 203 12.65 -2.48 -21.35
C GLU A 203 12.43 -3.38 -22.57
N LYS A 204 11.68 -4.47 -22.41
CA LYS A 204 11.36 -5.38 -23.52
C LYS A 204 10.51 -4.71 -24.59
N VAL A 205 9.49 -3.96 -24.19
CA VAL A 205 8.64 -3.17 -25.10
C VAL A 205 9.48 -2.13 -25.85
N SER A 206 10.37 -1.42 -25.16
CA SER A 206 11.24 -0.42 -25.77
C SER A 206 12.16 -1.04 -26.82
N LEU A 207 12.79 -2.18 -26.48
CA LEU A 207 13.68 -2.91 -27.37
C LEU A 207 12.96 -3.33 -28.67
N ILE A 208 11.82 -4.01 -28.56
CA ILE A 208 11.05 -4.46 -29.73
C ILE A 208 10.63 -3.26 -30.60
N ARG A 209 10.22 -2.15 -29.97
CA ARG A 209 9.86 -0.94 -30.70
C ARG A 209 11.05 -0.29 -31.40
N GLU A 210 12.25 -0.31 -30.81
CA GLU A 210 13.46 0.20 -31.44
C GLU A 210 13.82 -0.60 -32.70
N TYR A 211 13.86 -1.93 -32.60
CA TYR A 211 14.11 -2.80 -33.75
C TYR A 211 13.05 -2.65 -34.85
N GLY A 212 11.76 -2.65 -34.49
CA GLY A 212 10.68 -2.47 -35.45
C GLY A 212 10.74 -1.11 -36.15
N ARG A 213 11.06 -0.03 -35.42
CA ARG A 213 11.24 1.30 -36.05
C ARG A 213 12.47 1.36 -36.95
N TYR A 214 13.54 0.67 -36.59
CA TYR A 214 14.76 0.59 -37.39
C TYR A 214 14.52 -0.15 -38.70
N ILE A 215 13.95 -1.35 -38.67
CA ILE A 215 13.80 -2.17 -39.87
C ILE A 215 12.74 -1.61 -40.84
N PHE A 216 11.63 -1.10 -40.32
CA PHE A 216 10.54 -0.56 -41.12
C PHE A 216 10.70 0.94 -41.42
N TRP A 217 11.91 1.50 -41.36
CA TRP A 217 12.12 2.94 -41.52
C TRP A 217 11.59 3.51 -42.84
N LYS A 218 11.56 2.71 -43.92
CA LYS A 218 10.97 3.03 -45.23
C LYS A 218 9.50 2.62 -45.41
N ASN A 219 8.96 1.76 -44.54
CA ASN A 219 7.58 1.29 -44.59
C ASN A 219 6.79 1.96 -43.46
N GLU A 220 6.23 3.13 -43.76
CA GLU A 220 5.58 3.98 -42.75
C GLU A 220 4.38 3.30 -42.09
N ASP A 221 3.58 2.54 -42.85
CA ASP A 221 2.40 1.83 -42.34
C ASP A 221 2.78 0.74 -41.35
N ARG A 222 3.87 0.01 -41.62
CA ARG A 222 4.39 -0.99 -40.68
C ARG A 222 5.07 -0.34 -39.49
N ARG A 223 5.90 0.68 -39.73
CA ARG A 223 6.60 1.45 -38.69
C ARG A 223 5.64 2.03 -37.65
N LYS A 224 4.45 2.46 -38.07
CA LYS A 224 3.40 2.99 -37.19
C LYS A 224 2.98 2.02 -36.08
N LYS A 225 3.04 0.71 -36.33
CA LYS A 225 2.71 -0.33 -35.33
C LYS A 225 3.70 -0.42 -34.17
N TYR A 226 4.88 0.18 -34.32
CA TYR A 226 5.95 0.20 -33.31
C TYR A 226 6.07 1.54 -32.57
N TYR A 227 5.15 2.47 -32.78
CA TYR A 227 5.02 3.65 -31.93
C TYR A 227 4.12 3.36 -30.72
N SER A 228 4.31 4.15 -29.67
CA SER A 228 3.37 4.18 -28.56
C SER A 228 2.08 4.85 -29.03
N ASN A 229 0.95 4.16 -28.85
CA ASN A 229 -0.37 4.75 -29.08
C ASN A 229 -0.87 5.57 -27.88
N TYR A 230 -0.15 5.53 -26.76
CA TYR A 230 -0.49 6.32 -25.58
C TYR A 230 -0.29 7.81 -25.86
N LYS A 231 -1.37 8.58 -25.70
CA LYS A 231 -1.35 10.05 -25.69
C LYS A 231 -1.45 10.45 -24.23
N GLY A 232 -0.32 10.84 -23.65
CA GLY A 232 -0.25 11.36 -22.28
C GLY A 232 -0.89 12.74 -22.15
#